data_AF-K6X0R0-F1
#
_entry.id   AF-K6X0R0-F1
#
_cell.length_a   1.000
_cell.length_b   1.000
_cell.length_c   1.000
_cell.angle_alpha   90.00
_cell.angle_beta   90.00
_cell.angle_gamma   90.00
#
_symmetry.space_group_name_H-M   'P 1'
#
loop_
_entity.id
_entity.type
_entity.pdbx_description
1 polymer ?
#
loop_
_entity_poly.entity_id
_entity_poly.type
_entity_poly.pdbx_seq_one_letter_code
_entity_poly.pdbx_strand_id
1 'polypeptide(L)'
;MVGGIRVTSLARTVVDCITALPPVWGLAVADSALRAIVRPERSKPEEALERAAPILKEWRALLEARGPKRGLIRARAILDAASPLPESPGESRSRAVLLAPGLPMPLLQIPVKLGDTTAWCDFGWLIAPGRYLLGEFDGAVKYRLDGLTGIALSNKLSEEKQREDGLRRLRHRIERVVNADLSTADRRAQMVDRMVAKLPAQLLVNCVPRPGFAIAPDPLPPGRKLVRRRRR
;
A
#
# COMPACT_ATOMS: atom_id res chain seq x y z
N MET A 1 10.68 26.70 12.98
CA MET A 1 10.95 26.12 14.31
C MET A 1 9.62 25.71 14.93
N VAL A 2 9.58 24.65 15.73
CA VAL A 2 8.40 24.26 16.53
C VAL A 2 8.88 24.13 17.96
N GLY A 3 8.30 24.88 18.90
CA GLY A 3 8.74 24.88 20.30
C GLY A 3 10.24 25.21 20.48
N GLY A 4 10.79 26.13 19.68
CA GLY A 4 12.22 26.48 19.72
C GLY A 4 13.17 25.49 19.04
N ILE A 5 12.67 24.35 18.54
CA ILE A 5 13.47 23.34 17.84
C ILE A 5 13.48 23.62 16.33
N ARG A 6 14.65 23.61 15.71
CA ARG A 6 14.79 23.69 14.25
C ARG A 6 14.22 22.40 13.63
N VAL A 7 13.20 22.56 12.79
CA VAL A 7 12.54 21.48 12.07
C VAL A 7 12.56 21.79 10.58
N THR A 8 12.51 20.75 9.75
CA THR A 8 12.31 20.86 8.31
C THR A 8 10.83 21.12 7.99
N SER A 9 10.56 21.72 6.83
CA SER A 9 9.19 21.78 6.32
C SER A 9 8.67 20.37 6.02
N LEU A 10 7.36 20.17 6.03
CA LEU A 10 6.75 18.87 5.72
C LEU A 10 7.22 18.33 4.37
N ALA A 11 7.20 19.16 3.32
CA ALA A 11 7.69 18.79 2.00
C ALA A 11 9.16 18.36 2.03
N ARG A 12 10.03 19.09 2.75
CA ARG A 12 11.43 18.73 2.90
C ARG A 12 11.59 17.39 3.62
N THR A 13 10.85 17.17 4.70
CA THR A 13 10.83 15.92 5.47
C THR A 13 10.43 14.74 4.58
N VAL A 14 9.33 14.87 3.83
CA VAL A 14 8.87 13.79 2.93
C VAL A 14 9.95 13.46 1.90
N VAL A 15 10.51 14.46 1.22
CA VAL A 15 11.54 14.23 0.20
C VAL A 15 12.81 13.61 0.82
N ASP A 16 13.19 14.00 2.04
CA ASP A 16 14.29 13.36 2.78
C ASP A 16 13.96 11.88 3.08
N CYS A 17 12.75 11.59 3.58
CA CYS A 17 12.30 10.24 3.91
C CYS A 17 12.24 9.32 2.70
N ILE A 18 11.61 9.71 1.59
CA ILE A 18 11.51 8.87 0.39
C ILE A 18 12.88 8.61 -0.26
N THR A 19 13.84 9.52 -0.06
CA THR A 19 15.21 9.35 -0.53
C THR A 19 15.99 8.37 0.35
N ALA A 20 15.77 8.36 1.67
CA ALA A 20 16.56 7.57 2.62
C ALA A 20 15.97 6.18 2.92
N LEU A 21 14.65 6.09 3.09
CA LEU A 21 13.97 4.90 3.60
C LEU A 21 13.80 3.81 2.53
N PRO A 22 13.69 2.53 2.93
CA PRO A 22 13.20 1.47 2.05
C PRO A 22 11.84 1.83 1.44
N PRO A 23 11.53 1.38 0.21
CA PRO A 23 10.36 1.85 -0.53
C PRO A 23 9.03 1.58 0.19
N VAL A 24 8.92 0.48 0.94
CA VAL A 24 7.74 0.17 1.75
C VAL A 24 7.42 1.25 2.80
N TRP A 25 8.45 1.84 3.42
CA TRP A 25 8.29 2.90 4.40
C TRP A 25 8.25 4.28 3.76
N GLY A 26 9.02 4.50 2.69
CA GLY A 26 8.99 5.75 1.94
C GLY A 26 7.60 6.03 1.36
N LEU A 27 6.95 5.02 0.76
CA LEU A 27 5.59 5.18 0.25
C LEU A 27 4.58 5.44 1.38
N ALA A 28 4.69 4.73 2.51
CA ALA A 28 3.82 4.98 3.67
C ALA A 28 3.95 6.40 4.22
N VAL A 29 5.16 6.96 4.27
CA VAL A 29 5.37 8.36 4.68
C VAL A 29 4.76 9.34 3.68
N ALA A 30 4.97 9.13 2.37
CA ALA A 30 4.43 10.00 1.33
C ALA A 30 2.89 9.99 1.33
N ASP A 31 2.28 8.80 1.37
CA ASP A 31 0.82 8.63 1.42
C ASP A 31 0.23 9.27 2.69
N SER A 32 0.86 9.04 3.86
CA SER A 32 0.41 9.60 5.13
C SER A 32 0.46 11.14 5.13
N ALA A 33 1.53 11.73 4.60
CA ALA A 33 1.65 13.18 4.48
C ALA A 33 0.61 13.76 3.51
N LEU A 34 0.40 13.12 2.34
CA LEU A 34 -0.64 13.54 1.41
C LEU A 34 -2.02 13.47 2.06
N ARG A 35 -2.34 12.38 2.75
CA ARG A 35 -3.62 12.23 3.45
C ARG A 35 -3.83 13.32 4.50
N ALA A 36 -2.80 13.64 5.28
CA ALA A 36 -2.88 14.67 6.32
C ALA A 36 -3.15 16.08 5.74
N ILE A 37 -2.59 16.38 4.57
CA ILE A 37 -2.79 17.66 3.86
C ILE A 37 -4.15 17.67 3.14
N VAL A 38 -4.43 16.64 2.34
CA VAL A 38 -5.58 16.58 1.43
C VAL A 38 -6.87 16.28 2.17
N ARG A 39 -6.83 15.48 3.25
CA ARG A 39 -8.00 15.02 4.02
C ARG A 39 -9.09 14.45 3.11
N PRO A 40 -8.82 13.31 2.44
CA PRO A 40 -9.72 12.75 1.45
C PRO A 40 -10.99 12.19 2.09
N GLU A 41 -12.10 12.31 1.35
CA GLU A 41 -13.34 11.58 1.62
C GLU A 41 -13.41 10.37 0.69
N ARG A 42 -13.78 9.20 1.22
CA ARG A 42 -13.81 7.95 0.42
C ARG A 42 -14.74 8.05 -0.79
N SER A 43 -15.85 8.77 -0.66
CA SER A 43 -16.85 9.00 -1.73
C SER A 43 -16.36 9.90 -2.86
N LYS A 44 -15.23 10.59 -2.69
CA LYS A 44 -14.72 11.61 -3.62
C LYS A 44 -13.21 11.41 -3.91
N PRO A 45 -12.80 10.23 -4.38
CA PRO A 45 -11.38 9.92 -4.59
C PRO A 45 -10.77 10.81 -5.68
N GLU A 46 -11.54 11.18 -6.71
CA GLU A 46 -11.09 12.03 -7.81
C GLU A 46 -10.74 13.45 -7.32
N GLU A 47 -11.62 14.10 -6.56
CA GLU A 47 -11.35 15.41 -5.93
C GLU A 47 -10.09 15.37 -5.05
N ALA A 48 -9.88 14.28 -4.31
CA ALA A 48 -8.70 14.11 -3.48
C ALA A 48 -7.41 13.99 -4.32
N LEU A 49 -7.45 13.26 -5.44
CA LEU A 49 -6.32 13.13 -6.35
C LEU A 49 -5.97 14.46 -7.04
N GLU A 50 -6.98 15.23 -7.43
CA GLU A 50 -6.80 16.58 -7.99
C GLU A 50 -6.12 17.52 -6.99
N ARG A 51 -6.55 17.52 -5.72
CA ARG A 51 -5.89 18.31 -4.66
C ARG A 51 -4.47 17.82 -4.35
N ALA A 52 -4.18 16.54 -4.52
CA ALA A 52 -2.85 15.98 -4.31
C ALA A 52 -1.85 16.34 -5.44
N ALA A 53 -2.32 16.51 -6.67
CA ALA A 53 -1.49 16.75 -7.85
C ALA A 53 -0.51 17.93 -7.71
N PRO A 54 -0.90 19.15 -7.27
CA PRO A 54 0.04 20.26 -7.11
C PRO A 54 1.09 19.98 -6.01
N ILE A 55 0.73 19.27 -4.94
CA ILE A 55 1.65 18.90 -3.84
C ILE A 55 2.72 17.93 -4.36
N LEU A 56 2.30 16.91 -5.11
CA LEU A 56 3.21 15.95 -5.75
C LEU A 56 4.17 16.64 -6.74
N LYS A 57 3.67 17.64 -7.49
CA LYS A 57 4.50 18.46 -8.39
C LYS A 57 5.55 19.25 -7.61
N GLU A 58 5.19 19.86 -6.49
CA GLU A 58 6.12 20.56 -5.60
C GLU A 58 7.20 19.62 -5.05
N TRP A 59 6.80 18.46 -4.51
CA TRP A 59 7.74 17.49 -3.95
C TRP A 59 8.69 16.94 -5.01
N ARG A 60 8.21 16.75 -6.24
CA ARG A 60 9.06 16.36 -7.37
C ARG A 60 10.06 17.45 -7.71
N ALA A 61 9.66 18.71 -7.80
CA ALA A 61 10.58 19.81 -8.04
C ALA A 61 11.67 19.91 -6.95
N LEU A 62 11.27 19.75 -5.68
CA LEU A 62 12.21 19.70 -4.55
C LEU A 62 13.15 18.50 -4.58
N LEU A 63 12.72 17.36 -5.10
CA LEU A 63 13.56 16.19 -5.29
C LEU A 63 14.61 16.45 -6.39
N GLU A 64 14.18 16.96 -7.55
CA GLU A 64 15.05 17.21 -8.70
C GLU A 64 16.08 18.30 -8.42
N ALA A 65 15.72 19.34 -7.66
CA ALA A 65 16.64 20.41 -7.27
C ALA A 65 17.84 19.93 -6.41
N ARG A 66 17.79 18.73 -5.84
CA ARG A 66 18.88 18.17 -5.01
C ARG A 66 20.06 17.62 -5.81
N GLY A 67 19.92 17.51 -7.13
CA GLY A 67 20.92 16.90 -8.01
C GLY A 67 21.08 15.39 -7.80
N PRO A 68 22.09 14.77 -8.45
CA PRO A 68 22.31 13.33 -8.38
C PRO A 68 22.60 12.85 -6.95
N LYS A 69 21.75 11.97 -6.41
CA LYS A 69 21.94 11.33 -5.10
C LYS A 69 21.53 9.87 -5.11
N ARG A 70 22.12 9.09 -4.19
CA ARG A 70 21.64 7.73 -3.89
C ARG A 70 20.17 7.79 -3.50
N GLY A 71 19.37 6.87 -4.01
CA GLY A 71 17.93 6.79 -3.72
C GLY A 71 17.01 7.61 -4.62
N LEU A 72 17.54 8.36 -5.60
CA LEU A 72 16.73 9.19 -6.51
C LEU A 72 15.73 8.36 -7.34
N ILE A 73 16.15 7.22 -7.88
CA ILE A 73 15.28 6.30 -8.64
C ILE A 73 14.12 5.81 -7.77
N ARG A 74 14.41 5.45 -6.51
CA ARG A 74 13.40 5.04 -5.52
C ARG A 74 12.45 6.18 -5.19
N ALA A 75 12.98 7.37 -4.90
CA ALA A 75 12.18 8.54 -4.56
C ALA A 75 11.21 8.91 -5.71
N ARG A 76 11.67 8.88 -6.96
CA ARG A 76 10.82 9.11 -8.15
C ARG A 76 9.70 8.07 -8.22
N ALA A 77 10.04 6.78 -8.13
CA ALA A 77 9.05 5.70 -8.17
C ALA A 77 8.03 5.79 -7.02
N ILE A 78 8.46 6.21 -5.82
CA ILE A 78 7.55 6.46 -4.69
C ILE A 78 6.60 7.62 -5.02
N LEU A 79 7.10 8.75 -5.53
CA LEU A 79 6.25 9.88 -5.92
C LEU A 79 5.26 9.53 -7.03
N ASP A 80 5.66 8.66 -7.97
CA ASP A 80 4.78 8.17 -9.05
C ASP A 80 3.65 7.28 -8.50
N ALA A 81 3.86 6.63 -7.35
CA ALA A 81 2.87 5.76 -6.72
C ALA A 81 2.12 6.43 -5.55
N ALA A 82 2.59 7.57 -5.06
CA ALA A 82 2.04 8.20 -3.86
C ALA A 82 0.60 8.67 -4.08
N SER A 83 -0.24 8.49 -3.05
CA SER A 83 -1.66 8.79 -3.10
C SER A 83 -2.17 9.21 -1.72
N PRO A 84 -3.13 10.15 -1.61
CA PRO A 84 -3.75 10.46 -0.32
C PRO A 84 -4.71 9.36 0.17
N LEU A 85 -5.09 8.41 -0.69
CA LEU A 85 -6.22 7.50 -0.45
C LEU A 85 -5.98 6.37 0.57
N PRO A 86 -4.79 5.76 0.68
CA PRO A 86 -4.53 4.75 1.72
C PRO A 86 -4.77 5.30 3.12
N GLU A 87 -5.36 4.50 3.99
CA GLU A 87 -5.76 4.93 5.33
C GLU A 87 -4.80 4.47 6.42
N SER A 88 -3.95 3.50 6.10
CA SER A 88 -2.98 2.96 7.04
C SER A 88 -1.60 2.73 6.40
N PRO A 89 -0.52 2.74 7.19
CA PRO A 89 0.81 2.36 6.71
C PRO A 89 0.86 0.95 6.11
N GLY A 90 0.01 0.05 6.59
CA GLY A 90 -0.05 -1.33 6.10
C GLY A 90 -0.56 -1.43 4.67
N GLU A 91 -1.55 -0.63 4.29
CA GLU A 91 -2.05 -0.54 2.91
C GLU A 91 -0.94 -0.03 1.98
N SER A 92 -0.28 1.08 2.33
CA SER A 92 0.84 1.64 1.56
C SER A 92 2.00 0.66 1.42
N ARG A 93 2.35 -0.04 2.51
CA ARG A 93 3.41 -1.07 2.48
C ARG A 93 3.03 -2.25 1.60
N SER A 94 1.78 -2.73 1.69
CA SER A 94 1.25 -3.81 0.85
C SER A 94 1.36 -3.44 -0.63
N ARG A 95 0.94 -2.21 -0.98
CA ARG A 95 1.10 -1.66 -2.33
C ARG A 95 2.55 -1.68 -2.78
N ALA A 96 3.48 -1.11 -1.99
CA ALA A 96 4.90 -1.08 -2.35
C ALA A 96 5.49 -2.47 -2.63
N VAL A 97 5.09 -3.49 -1.85
CA VAL A 97 5.50 -4.88 -2.08
C VAL A 97 4.94 -5.43 -3.39
N LEU A 98 3.67 -5.15 -3.71
CA LEU A 98 3.01 -5.60 -4.93
C LEU A 98 3.57 -4.90 -6.18
N LEU A 99 3.94 -3.61 -6.07
CA LEU A 99 4.52 -2.86 -7.19
C LEU A 99 5.97 -3.28 -7.50
N ALA A 100 6.72 -3.82 -6.53
CA ALA A 100 8.11 -4.23 -6.70
C ALA A 100 8.35 -5.23 -7.86
N PRO A 101 7.62 -6.35 -7.98
CA PRO A 101 7.72 -7.27 -9.12
C PRO A 101 7.08 -6.72 -10.41
N GLY A 102 6.44 -5.55 -10.38
CA GLY A 102 5.87 -4.92 -11.57
C GLY A 102 4.36 -5.05 -11.74
N LEU A 103 3.61 -5.54 -10.75
CA LEU A 103 2.15 -5.62 -10.86
C LEU A 103 1.55 -4.25 -11.23
N PRO A 104 0.45 -4.21 -12.00
CA PRO A 104 -0.21 -2.97 -12.37
C PRO A 104 -0.59 -2.15 -11.13
N MET A 105 -0.64 -0.83 -11.27
CA MET A 105 -1.09 0.03 -10.17
C MET A 105 -2.51 -0.39 -9.74
N PRO A 106 -2.73 -0.74 -8.46
CA PRO A 106 -4.06 -1.10 -8.01
C PRO A 106 -4.92 0.16 -7.91
N LEU A 107 -6.22 0.00 -8.17
CA LEU A 107 -7.24 0.95 -7.74
C LEU A 107 -7.26 0.96 -6.20
N LEU A 108 -7.53 2.10 -5.59
CA LEU A 108 -7.55 2.27 -4.14
C LEU A 108 -8.96 2.65 -3.68
N GLN A 109 -9.30 2.27 -2.45
CA GLN A 109 -10.60 2.59 -1.83
C GLN A 109 -11.75 2.26 -2.80
N ILE A 110 -11.82 1.00 -3.24
CA ILE A 110 -12.80 0.54 -4.22
C ILE A 110 -14.18 0.45 -3.54
N PRO A 111 -15.21 1.16 -4.02
CA PRO A 111 -16.55 1.04 -3.50
C PRO A 111 -17.19 -0.27 -3.95
N VAL A 112 -17.75 -1.02 -3.01
CA VAL A 112 -18.54 -2.21 -3.28
C VAL A 112 -19.92 -2.04 -2.67
N LYS A 113 -20.95 -2.02 -3.52
CA LYS A 113 -22.35 -1.89 -3.11
C LYS A 113 -22.85 -3.20 -2.50
N LEU A 114 -23.35 -3.15 -1.28
CA LEU A 114 -23.89 -4.27 -0.52
C LEU A 114 -25.35 -3.95 -0.14
N GLY A 115 -26.26 -4.08 -1.10
CA GLY A 115 -27.62 -3.57 -0.96
C GLY A 115 -27.61 -2.05 -0.81
N ASP A 116 -28.17 -1.55 0.29
CA ASP A 116 -28.25 -0.11 0.61
C ASP A 116 -26.97 0.46 1.23
N THR A 117 -26.00 -0.41 1.54
CA THR A 117 -24.72 0.01 2.14
C THR A 117 -23.58 -0.07 1.13
N THR A 118 -22.48 0.66 1.37
CA THR A 118 -21.26 0.58 0.55
C THR A 118 -20.08 0.24 1.45
N ALA A 119 -19.43 -0.88 1.16
CA ALA A 119 -18.13 -1.21 1.73
C ALA A 119 -17.02 -0.62 0.87
N TRP A 120 -15.91 -0.25 1.51
CA TRP A 120 -14.73 0.29 0.85
C TRP A 120 -13.58 -0.70 1.03
N CYS A 121 -13.03 -1.18 -0.07
CA CYS A 121 -11.91 -2.11 -0.05
C CYS A 121 -10.61 -1.35 -0.31
N ASP A 122 -9.55 -1.67 0.43
CA ASP A 122 -8.33 -0.86 0.46
C ASP A 122 -7.70 -0.68 -0.91
N PHE A 123 -7.56 -1.77 -1.66
CA PHE A 123 -7.01 -1.76 -3.01
C PHE A 123 -7.46 -2.95 -3.85
N GLY A 124 -7.21 -2.92 -5.16
CA GLY A 124 -7.49 -4.06 -6.02
C GLY A 124 -7.34 -3.80 -7.51
N TRP A 125 -7.77 -4.79 -8.31
CA TRP A 125 -7.73 -4.73 -9.77
C TRP A 125 -9.05 -5.20 -10.35
N LEU A 126 -9.49 -4.54 -11.42
CA LEU A 126 -10.61 -5.02 -12.23
C LEU A 126 -10.14 -6.26 -13.00
N ILE A 127 -10.73 -7.42 -12.71
CA ILE A 127 -10.34 -8.71 -13.32
C ILE A 127 -11.32 -9.18 -14.41
N ALA A 128 -12.53 -8.62 -14.42
CA ALA A 128 -13.53 -8.76 -15.48
C ALA A 128 -14.54 -7.60 -15.35
N PRO A 129 -15.42 -7.33 -16.35
CA PRO A 129 -16.43 -6.29 -16.23
C PRO A 129 -17.25 -6.43 -14.94
N GLY A 130 -17.22 -5.38 -14.11
CA GLY A 130 -17.90 -5.34 -12.81
C GLY A 130 -17.34 -6.30 -11.75
N ARG A 131 -16.17 -6.91 -11.93
CA ARG A 131 -15.57 -7.86 -10.98
C ARG A 131 -14.14 -7.50 -10.64
N TYR A 132 -13.83 -7.50 -9.35
CA TYR A 132 -12.52 -7.14 -8.83
C TYR A 132 -11.83 -8.31 -8.12
N LEU A 133 -10.50 -8.31 -8.18
CA LEU A 133 -9.68 -8.89 -7.12
C LEU A 133 -9.38 -7.78 -6.11
N LEU A 134 -9.91 -7.93 -4.90
CA LEU A 134 -9.83 -6.99 -3.80
C LEU A 134 -8.75 -7.46 -2.82
N GLY A 135 -7.83 -6.56 -2.48
CA GLY A 135 -6.86 -6.74 -1.42
C GLY A 135 -7.24 -5.92 -0.20
N GLU A 136 -7.23 -6.56 0.97
CA GLU A 136 -7.57 -5.90 2.23
C GLU A 136 -6.47 -6.11 3.26
N PHE A 137 -5.95 -5.01 3.78
CA PHE A 137 -4.97 -5.04 4.83
C PHE A 137 -5.66 -5.19 6.19
N ASP A 138 -5.58 -6.40 6.73
CA ASP A 138 -6.09 -6.71 8.04
C ASP A 138 -4.98 -6.57 9.09
N GLY A 139 -4.61 -5.31 9.37
CA GLY A 139 -3.63 -4.98 10.40
C GLY A 139 -4.14 -5.20 11.82
N ALA A 140 -5.45 -5.44 12.00
CA ALA A 140 -6.17 -5.16 13.23
C ALA A 140 -7.16 -6.23 13.68
N VAL A 141 -7.10 -7.48 13.20
CA VAL A 141 -7.92 -8.58 13.78
C VAL A 141 -7.79 -8.64 15.30
N LYS A 142 -6.60 -8.35 15.86
CA LYS A 142 -6.44 -8.28 17.31
C LYS A 142 -7.19 -7.09 17.93
N TYR A 143 -6.96 -5.86 17.46
CA TYR A 143 -7.53 -4.68 18.12
C TYR A 143 -9.01 -4.42 17.85
N ARG A 144 -9.58 -4.91 16.74
CA ARG A 144 -10.98 -4.62 16.40
C ARG A 144 -11.99 -5.46 17.18
N LEU A 145 -11.58 -6.57 17.79
CA LEU A 145 -12.41 -7.42 18.64
C LEU A 145 -12.06 -7.26 20.13
N ASP A 146 -10.82 -6.93 20.44
CA ASP A 146 -10.38 -6.65 21.81
C ASP A 146 -11.18 -5.48 22.42
N GLY A 147 -11.94 -5.77 23.47
CA GLY A 147 -12.74 -4.79 24.22
C GLY A 147 -14.20 -4.63 23.78
N LEU A 148 -14.65 -5.30 22.70
CA LEU A 148 -16.07 -5.32 22.33
C LEU A 148 -16.78 -6.51 23.00
N THR A 149 -17.88 -6.24 23.71
CA THR A 149 -18.72 -7.26 24.34
C THR A 149 -20.20 -7.06 24.00
N GLY A 150 -20.98 -8.14 24.05
CA GLY A 150 -22.44 -8.08 23.88
C GLY A 150 -22.87 -7.56 22.51
N ILE A 151 -23.81 -6.62 22.48
CA ILE A 151 -24.47 -6.11 21.27
C ILE A 151 -23.46 -5.52 20.27
N ALA A 152 -22.45 -4.80 20.74
CA ALA A 152 -21.45 -4.16 19.87
C ALA A 152 -20.58 -5.19 19.11
N LEU A 153 -20.25 -6.32 19.75
CA LEU A 153 -19.55 -7.44 19.11
C LEU A 153 -20.46 -8.13 18.09
N SER A 154 -21.71 -8.41 18.47
CA SER A 154 -22.70 -9.06 17.59
C SER A 154 -22.99 -8.23 16.34
N ASN A 155 -23.13 -6.90 16.48
CA ASN A 155 -23.34 -5.99 15.35
C ASN A 155 -22.14 -5.99 14.41
N LYS A 156 -20.93 -5.90 14.95
CA LYS A 156 -19.70 -5.90 14.14
C LYS A 156 -19.48 -7.22 13.39
N LEU A 157 -19.74 -8.36 14.05
CA LEU A 157 -19.70 -9.67 13.40
C LEU A 157 -20.81 -9.81 12.34
N SER A 158 -21.97 -9.20 12.56
CA SER A 158 -23.08 -9.17 11.60
C SER A 158 -22.76 -8.30 10.39
N GLU A 159 -22.17 -7.12 10.59
CA GLU A 159 -21.65 -6.25 9.54
C GLU A 159 -20.58 -6.97 8.73
N GLU A 160 -19.62 -7.63 9.38
CA GLU A 160 -18.55 -8.39 8.73
C GLU A 160 -19.11 -9.58 7.93
N LYS A 161 -20.12 -10.28 8.46
CA LYS A 161 -20.82 -11.37 7.77
C LYS A 161 -21.65 -10.87 6.58
N GLN A 162 -22.42 -9.79 6.73
CA GLN A 162 -23.17 -9.18 5.62
C GLN A 162 -22.24 -8.66 4.52
N ARG A 163 -21.07 -8.16 4.92
CA ARG A 163 -20.01 -7.76 4.00
C ARG A 163 -19.46 -8.93 3.22
N GLU A 164 -19.11 -10.03 3.90
CA GLU A 164 -18.61 -11.23 3.25
C GLU A 164 -19.65 -11.87 2.33
N ASP A 165 -20.91 -11.94 2.78
CA ASP A 165 -22.03 -12.50 1.99
C ASP A 165 -22.33 -11.65 0.75
N GLY A 166 -22.34 -10.32 0.87
CA GLY A 166 -22.55 -9.44 -0.29
C GLY A 166 -21.38 -9.46 -1.27
N LEU A 167 -20.13 -9.54 -0.79
CA LEU A 167 -18.95 -9.69 -1.65
C LEU A 167 -18.94 -11.03 -2.40
N ARG A 168 -19.35 -12.12 -1.74
CA ARG A 168 -19.52 -13.44 -2.38
C ARG A 168 -20.58 -13.42 -3.47
N ARG A 169 -21.71 -12.75 -3.25
CA ARG A 169 -22.79 -12.61 -4.25
C ARG A 169 -22.33 -11.86 -5.52
N LEU A 170 -21.44 -10.89 -5.37
CA LEU A 170 -20.89 -10.09 -6.49
C LEU A 170 -19.74 -10.76 -7.25
N ARG A 171 -19.39 -12.01 -6.90
CA ARG A 171 -18.30 -12.79 -7.51
C ARG A 171 -16.95 -12.06 -7.51
N HIS A 172 -16.74 -11.13 -6.57
CA HIS A 172 -15.44 -10.56 -6.33
C HIS A 172 -14.52 -11.61 -5.69
N ARG A 173 -13.23 -11.53 -5.98
CA ARG A 173 -12.21 -12.31 -5.27
C ARG A 173 -11.62 -11.43 -4.19
N ILE A 174 -11.43 -11.96 -2.99
CA ILE A 174 -10.78 -11.23 -1.89
C ILE A 174 -9.50 -11.96 -1.52
N GLU A 175 -8.46 -11.19 -1.20
CA GLU A 175 -7.23 -11.64 -0.59
C GLU A 175 -6.91 -10.75 0.61
N ARG A 176 -6.78 -11.36 1.80
CA ARG A 176 -6.38 -10.65 3.02
C ARG A 176 -4.87 -10.58 3.10
N VAL A 177 -4.36 -9.40 3.44
CA VAL A 177 -2.96 -9.13 3.75
C VAL A 177 -2.85 -8.83 5.23
N VAL A 178 -1.99 -9.56 5.94
CA VAL A 178 -1.77 -9.35 7.38
C VAL A 178 -0.41 -8.73 7.65
N ASN A 179 -0.22 -8.15 8.85
CA ASN A 179 1.10 -7.63 9.26
C ASN A 179 2.24 -8.64 9.08
N ALA A 180 1.99 -9.93 9.30
CA ALA A 180 2.98 -10.99 9.13
C ALA A 180 3.45 -11.15 7.66
N ASP A 181 2.59 -10.85 6.67
CA ASP A 181 2.98 -10.88 5.25
C ASP A 181 4.07 -9.83 4.93
N LEU A 182 4.08 -8.73 5.68
CA LEU A 182 5.02 -7.62 5.47
C LEU A 182 6.30 -7.74 6.29
N SER A 183 6.44 -8.81 7.07
CA SER A 183 7.51 -8.95 8.08
C SER A 183 8.84 -9.42 7.49
N THR A 184 8.82 -10.39 6.56
CA THR A 184 10.02 -10.97 5.96
C THR A 184 9.94 -11.04 4.43
N ALA A 185 11.07 -11.19 3.76
CA ALA A 185 11.17 -11.31 2.31
C ALA A 185 10.36 -12.51 1.79
N ASP A 186 10.47 -13.66 2.46
CA ASP A 186 9.71 -14.86 2.09
C ASP A 186 8.21 -14.66 2.26
N ARG A 187 7.78 -14.00 3.35
CA ARG A 187 6.38 -13.67 3.58
C ARG A 187 5.84 -12.68 2.55
N ARG A 188 6.64 -11.69 2.16
CA ARG A 188 6.30 -10.74 1.10
C ARG A 188 6.16 -11.44 -0.24
N ALA A 189 7.07 -12.37 -0.56
CA ALA A 189 6.99 -13.18 -1.78
C ALA A 189 5.72 -14.05 -1.79
N GLN A 190 5.43 -14.76 -0.70
CA GLN A 190 4.20 -15.56 -0.58
C GLN A 190 2.94 -14.70 -0.74
N MET A 191 2.92 -13.49 -0.20
CA MET A 191 1.79 -12.56 -0.39
C MET A 191 1.62 -12.17 -1.86
N VAL A 192 2.71 -11.88 -2.57
CA VAL A 192 2.69 -11.62 -4.02
C VAL A 192 2.17 -12.84 -4.77
N ASP A 193 2.65 -14.04 -4.46
CA ASP A 193 2.24 -15.28 -5.13
C ASP A 193 0.73 -15.54 -4.97
N ARG A 194 0.18 -15.34 -3.76
CA ARG A 194 -1.26 -15.49 -3.51
C ARG A 194 -2.10 -14.50 -4.34
N MET A 195 -1.63 -13.27 -4.50
CA MET A 195 -2.28 -12.26 -5.35
C MET A 195 -2.18 -12.62 -6.83
N VAL A 196 -0.99 -12.95 -7.31
CA VAL A 196 -0.72 -13.32 -8.71
C VAL A 196 -1.54 -14.53 -9.13
N ALA A 197 -1.65 -15.56 -8.28
CA ALA A 197 -2.46 -16.75 -8.56
C ALA A 197 -3.95 -16.44 -8.79
N LYS A 198 -4.43 -15.28 -8.32
CA LYS A 198 -5.82 -14.83 -8.47
C LYS A 198 -6.01 -13.81 -9.59
N LEU A 199 -4.93 -13.25 -10.15
CA LEU A 199 -4.99 -12.29 -11.25
C LEU A 199 -5.12 -12.99 -12.60
N PRO A 200 -5.91 -12.42 -13.54
CA PRO A 200 -5.96 -12.90 -14.91
C PRO A 200 -4.61 -12.69 -15.61
N ALA A 201 -4.18 -13.66 -16.42
CA ALA A 201 -2.88 -13.63 -17.09
C ALA A 201 -2.65 -12.36 -17.93
N GLN A 202 -3.73 -11.77 -18.49
CA GLN A 202 -3.69 -10.53 -19.25
C GLN A 202 -3.13 -9.34 -18.44
N LEU A 203 -3.37 -9.30 -17.13
CA LEU A 203 -2.82 -8.25 -16.25
C LEU A 203 -1.35 -8.49 -15.89
N LEU A 204 -0.80 -9.67 -16.22
CA LEU A 204 0.55 -10.07 -15.86
C LEU A 204 1.55 -10.00 -17.04
N VAL A 205 1.07 -9.93 -18.29
CA VAL A 205 1.88 -10.00 -19.52
C VAL A 205 3.03 -8.97 -19.56
N ASN A 206 2.83 -7.80 -18.96
CA ASN A 206 3.79 -6.69 -18.98
C ASN A 206 4.34 -6.34 -17.60
N CYS A 207 4.31 -7.28 -16.64
CA CYS A 207 4.89 -7.05 -15.32
C CYS A 207 6.42 -7.01 -15.41
N VAL A 208 6.98 -5.80 -15.38
CA VAL A 208 8.43 -5.58 -15.33
C VAL A 208 8.81 -5.13 -13.92
N PRO A 209 9.79 -5.79 -13.26
CA PRO A 209 10.25 -5.39 -11.94
C PRO A 209 10.61 -3.91 -11.91
N ARG A 210 10.16 -3.21 -10.87
CA ARG A 210 10.37 -1.77 -10.70
C ARG A 210 11.57 -1.54 -9.79
N PRO A 211 12.75 -1.12 -10.30
CA PRO A 211 13.95 -0.98 -9.47
C PRO A 211 13.79 0.01 -8.32
N GLY A 212 12.96 1.05 -8.50
CA GLY A 212 12.64 2.01 -7.45
C GLY A 212 11.87 1.42 -6.26
N PHE A 213 11.23 0.26 -6.45
CA PHE A 213 10.55 -0.50 -5.40
C PHE A 213 11.34 -1.72 -4.93
N ALA A 214 12.60 -1.90 -5.35
CA ALA A 214 13.43 -3.00 -4.89
C ALA A 214 13.54 -2.99 -3.35
N ILE A 215 13.06 -4.06 -2.73
CA ILE A 215 13.13 -4.26 -1.28
C ILE A 215 14.35 -5.15 -1.04
N ALA A 216 15.30 -4.66 -0.25
CA ALA A 216 16.46 -5.46 0.11
C ALA A 216 16.00 -6.78 0.77
N PRO A 217 16.67 -7.89 0.51
CA PRO A 217 16.43 -9.12 1.27
C PRO A 217 16.69 -8.85 2.75
N ASP A 218 15.97 -9.55 3.62
CA ASP A 218 16.19 -9.39 5.05
C ASP A 218 17.63 -9.79 5.40
N PRO A 219 18.27 -9.13 6.39
CA PRO A 219 19.56 -9.57 6.86
C PRO A 219 19.46 -11.04 7.30
N LEU A 220 20.45 -11.84 6.90
CA LEU A 220 20.51 -13.24 7.31
C LEU A 220 20.43 -13.32 8.84
N PRO A 221 19.68 -14.28 9.40
CA PRO A 221 19.65 -14.46 10.85
C PRO A 221 21.08 -14.68 11.35
N PRO A 222 21.42 -14.17 12.54
CA PRO A 222 22.78 -14.31 13.09
C PRO A 222 23.14 -15.80 13.15
N GLY A 223 24.16 -16.20 12.39
CA GLY A 223 24.67 -17.58 12.36
C GLY A 223 24.73 -18.28 11.00
N ARG A 224 24.09 -17.77 9.94
CA ARG A 224 24.25 -18.33 8.58
C ARG A 224 25.22 -17.50 7.74
N LYS A 225 26.47 -17.97 7.57
CA LYS A 225 27.41 -17.42 6.57
C LYS A 225 26.96 -17.79 5.16
N LEU A 226 27.04 -16.86 4.20
CA LEU A 226 26.87 -17.15 2.77
C LEU A 226 27.85 -18.26 2.36
N VAL A 227 27.33 -19.42 1.98
CA VAL A 227 28.12 -20.44 1.29
C VAL A 227 28.40 -19.91 -0.11
N ARG A 228 29.57 -19.29 -0.30
CA ARG A 228 30.08 -18.95 -1.63
C ARG A 228 30.29 -20.28 -2.39
N ARG A 229 29.36 -20.63 -3.28
CA ARG A 229 29.59 -21.70 -4.25
C ARG A 229 30.75 -21.28 -5.16
N ARG A 230 31.93 -21.87 -4.96
CA ARG A 230 33.02 -21.82 -5.94
C ARG A 230 32.53 -22.54 -7.19
N ARG A 231 32.47 -21.82 -8.32
CA ARG A 231 32.34 -22.44 -9.64
C ARG A 231 33.62 -23.25 -9.90
N ARG A 232 33.44 -24.52 -10.26
CA ARG A 232 34.44 -25.27 -11.03
C ARG A 232 34.07 -25.16 -12.50
#